data_AF-A0A9E1F5C2-F1
#
_entry.id   AF-A0A9E1F5C2-F1
#
_cell.length_a   1.000
_cell.length_b   1.000
_cell.length_c   1.000
_cell.angle_alpha   90.00
_cell.angle_beta   90.00
_cell.angle_gamma   90.00
#
_symmetry.space_group_name_H-M   'P 1'
#
loop_
_entity.id
_entity.type
_entity.pdbx_description
1 polymer ?
#
loop_
_entity_poly.entity_id
_entity_poly.type
_entity_poly.pdbx_seq_one_letter_code
_entity_poly.pdbx_strand_id
1 'polypeptide(L)'
;MKTLQTLRKLIWSLLLPSGLLLVASLALYALTGKTEFSPELSGRVLGLGCACIGLEGCAIAVAALLHDVGKLIARLLDVIIYAAYALGLLTWLFYLVNEVNYITNILVAIDGTKISFVFLATALGFACAWVLALVCAMRCSKVLKKAEEAKREGGAEA
;
A
#
# COMPACT_ATOMS: atom_id res chain seq x y z
N MET A 1 -25.05 6.11 -7.98
CA MET A 1 -25.00 6.03 -6.50
C MET A 1 -24.43 4.73 -5.95
N LYS A 2 -24.97 3.54 -6.26
CA LYS A 2 -24.48 2.26 -5.66
C LYS A 2 -22.97 1.99 -5.88
N THR A 3 -22.44 2.27 -7.07
CA THR A 3 -21.00 2.09 -7.40
C THR A 3 -20.07 2.94 -6.54
N LEU A 4 -20.39 4.24 -6.38
CA LEU A 4 -19.60 5.17 -5.58
C LEU A 4 -19.58 4.74 -4.11
N GLN A 5 -20.73 4.32 -3.56
CA GLN A 5 -20.82 3.81 -2.19
C GLN A 5 -19.97 2.56 -1.97
N THR A 6 -19.98 1.63 -2.94
CA THR A 6 -19.13 0.43 -2.88
C THR A 6 -17.65 0.78 -2.95
N LEU A 7 -17.24 1.68 -3.85
CA LEU A 7 -15.85 2.15 -3.94
C LEU A 7 -15.40 2.80 -2.65
N ARG A 8 -16.22 3.71 -2.10
CA ARG A 8 -15.95 4.35 -0.81
C ARG A 8 -15.75 3.28 0.27
N LYS A 9 -16.67 2.33 0.41
CA LYS A 9 -16.53 1.24 1.39
C LYS A 9 -15.24 0.44 1.22
N LEU A 10 -14.85 0.10 0.00
CA LEU A 10 -13.60 -0.62 -0.27
C LEU A 10 -12.38 0.20 0.16
N ILE A 11 -12.34 1.49 -0.20
CA ILE A 11 -11.25 2.40 0.14
C ILE A 11 -11.14 2.57 1.67
N TRP A 12 -12.25 2.77 2.37
CA TRP A 12 -12.25 2.90 3.83
C TRP A 12 -11.91 1.60 4.57
N SER A 13 -12.28 0.44 4.02
CA SER A 13 -12.06 -0.86 4.68
C SER A 13 -10.71 -1.50 4.37
N LEU A 14 -10.07 -1.13 3.25
CA LEU A 14 -8.81 -1.76 2.81
C LEU A 14 -7.67 -0.75 2.67
N LEU A 15 -7.91 0.40 2.02
CA LEU A 15 -6.86 1.38 1.76
C LEU A 15 -6.49 2.18 3.00
N LEU A 16 -7.47 2.57 3.83
CA LEU A 16 -7.18 3.26 5.08
C LEU A 16 -6.37 2.38 6.06
N PRO A 17 -6.75 1.12 6.34
CA PRO A 17 -5.92 0.25 7.17
C PRO A 17 -4.53 -0.02 6.57
N SER A 18 -4.41 -0.14 5.25
CA SER A 18 -3.12 -0.22 4.55
C SER A 18 -2.21 0.93 4.93
N GLY A 19 -2.70 2.17 4.79
CA GLY A 19 -1.90 3.36 5.11
C GLY A 19 -1.55 3.49 6.58
N LEU A 20 -2.46 3.15 7.49
CA LEU A 20 -2.17 3.14 8.92
C LEU A 20 -1.09 2.12 9.28
N LEU A 21 -1.16 0.91 8.71
CA LEU A 21 -0.13 -0.11 8.89
C LEU A 21 1.21 0.33 8.31
N LEU A 22 1.20 0.97 7.15
CA LEU A 22 2.41 1.49 6.50
C LEU A 22 3.06 2.59 7.34
N VAL A 23 2.29 3.52 7.88
CA VAL A 23 2.76 4.56 8.82
C VAL A 23 3.35 3.93 10.08
N ALA A 24 2.64 2.98 10.70
CA ALA A 24 3.13 2.30 11.90
C ALA A 24 4.44 1.54 11.63
N SER A 25 4.53 0.86 10.49
CA SER A 25 5.72 0.10 10.09
C SER A 25 6.91 1.02 9.77
N LEU A 26 6.66 2.17 9.12
CA LEU A 26 7.67 3.20 8.90
C LEU A 26 8.16 3.82 10.20
N ALA A 27 7.26 4.06 11.17
CA ALA A 27 7.65 4.57 12.48
C ALA A 27 8.52 3.55 13.23
N LEU A 28 8.14 2.27 13.22
CA LEU A 28 8.97 1.19 13.77
C LEU A 28 10.33 1.15 13.08
N TYR A 29 10.36 1.21 11.75
CA TYR A 29 11.60 1.26 10.98
C TYR A 29 12.46 2.47 11.34
N ALA A 30 11.88 3.67 11.46
CA ALA A 30 12.63 4.87 11.83
C ALA A 30 13.23 4.80 13.24
N LEU A 31 12.53 4.15 14.18
CA LEU A 31 12.97 4.00 15.57
C LEU A 31 14.01 2.88 15.76
N THR A 32 13.99 1.84 14.92
CA THR A 32 14.74 0.60 15.18
C THR A 32 15.51 0.05 13.98
N GLY A 33 15.39 0.67 12.82
CA GLY A 33 16.05 0.27 11.57
C GLY A 33 17.54 0.61 11.51
N LYS A 34 18.10 1.20 12.57
CA LYS A 34 19.54 1.28 12.77
C LYS A 34 19.97 0.10 13.63
N THR A 35 20.73 -0.82 13.03
CA THR A 35 21.28 -2.00 13.69
C THR A 35 22.80 -2.03 13.50
N GLU A 36 23.48 -2.95 14.18
CA GLU A 36 24.91 -3.22 13.93
C GLU A 36 25.19 -3.65 12.48
N PHE A 37 24.17 -4.18 11.78
CA PHE A 37 24.26 -4.64 10.40
C PHE A 37 23.77 -3.61 9.37
N SER A 38 23.04 -2.58 9.80
CA SER A 38 22.57 -1.47 8.98
C SER A 38 22.69 -0.16 9.79
N PRO A 39 23.86 0.53 9.74
CA PRO A 39 24.11 1.71 10.58
C PRO A 39 23.29 2.94 10.17
N GLU A 40 22.76 2.94 8.94
CA GLU A 40 21.99 4.04 8.38
C GLU A 40 20.60 3.58 7.96
N LEU A 41 19.63 4.50 8.10
CA LEU A 41 18.29 4.30 7.58
C LEU A 41 18.30 4.42 6.06
N SER A 42 17.60 3.51 5.40
CA SER A 42 17.43 3.55 3.95
C SER A 42 16.54 4.71 3.54
N GLY A 43 17.15 5.73 2.93
CA GLY A 43 16.39 6.83 2.31
C GLY A 43 15.39 6.34 1.25
N ARG A 44 15.64 5.19 0.63
CA ARG A 44 14.71 4.56 -0.33
C ARG A 44 13.47 4.00 0.36
N VAL A 45 13.63 3.28 1.47
CA VAL A 45 12.48 2.74 2.24
C VAL A 45 11.62 3.89 2.76
N LEU A 46 12.25 4.92 3.34
CA LEU A 46 11.53 6.12 3.82
C LEU A 46 10.85 6.87 2.67
N GLY A 47 11.56 7.14 1.57
CA GLY A 47 11.03 7.89 0.44
C GLY A 47 9.87 7.19 -0.26
N LEU A 48 10.01 5.89 -0.55
CA LEU A 48 8.97 5.09 -1.19
C LEU A 48 7.76 4.90 -0.27
N GLY A 49 8.00 4.65 1.02
CA GLY A 49 6.93 4.50 2.00
C GLY A 49 6.12 5.79 2.18
N CYS A 50 6.80 6.94 2.30
CA CYS A 50 6.14 8.25 2.36
C CYS A 50 5.36 8.56 1.08
N ALA A 51 5.93 8.26 -0.10
CA ALA A 51 5.24 8.44 -1.38
C ALA A 51 3.99 7.56 -1.48
N CYS A 52 4.05 6.31 -1.00
CA CYS A 52 2.91 5.41 -0.93
C CYS A 52 1.80 5.97 -0.03
N ILE A 53 2.13 6.41 1.20
CA ILE A 53 1.17 7.05 2.12
C ILE A 53 0.53 8.27 1.46
N GLY A 54 1.31 9.10 0.76
CA GLY A 54 0.81 10.25 0.02
C GLY A 54 -0.23 9.87 -1.04
N LEU A 55 0.06 8.84 -1.86
CA LEU A 55 -0.87 8.36 -2.88
C LEU A 55 -2.15 7.75 -2.28
N GLU A 56 -2.03 6.97 -1.20
CA GLU A 56 -3.20 6.45 -0.49
C GLU A 56 -4.07 7.57 0.10
N GLY A 57 -3.43 8.57 0.72
CA GLY A 57 -4.10 9.77 1.21
C GLY A 57 -4.82 10.54 0.10
N CYS A 58 -4.19 10.70 -1.07
CA CYS A 58 -4.82 11.29 -2.25
C CYS A 58 -6.03 10.47 -2.71
N ALA A 59 -5.92 9.14 -2.81
CA ALA A 59 -7.04 8.28 -3.22
C ALA A 59 -8.22 8.37 -2.24
N ILE A 60 -7.95 8.40 -0.93
CA ILE A 60 -8.97 8.56 0.11
C ILE A 60 -9.65 9.94 0.00
N ALA A 61 -8.86 11.01 -0.15
CA ALA A 61 -9.39 12.37 -0.30
C ALA A 61 -10.29 12.49 -1.54
N VAL A 62 -9.84 11.95 -2.68
CA VAL A 62 -10.61 11.88 -3.92
C VAL A 62 -11.92 11.13 -3.69
N ALA A 63 -11.89 9.96 -3.04
CA ALA A 63 -13.10 9.18 -2.72
C ALA A 63 -14.04 9.86 -1.71
N ALA A 64 -13.53 10.73 -0.84
CA ALA A 64 -14.30 11.48 0.14
C ALA A 64 -15.00 12.71 -0.48
N LEU A 65 -14.34 13.41 -1.40
CA LEU A 65 -14.81 14.70 -1.94
C LEU A 65 -15.71 14.55 -3.18
N LEU A 66 -15.66 13.41 -3.87
CA LEU A 66 -16.43 13.23 -5.10
C LEU A 66 -17.88 12.79 -4.86
N HIS A 67 -18.80 13.57 -5.43
CA HIS A 67 -20.23 13.24 -5.50
C HIS A 67 -20.61 12.47 -6.77
N ASP A 68 -19.87 12.62 -7.87
CA ASP A 68 -20.04 11.86 -9.11
C ASP A 68 -18.70 11.35 -9.65
N VAL A 69 -18.71 10.14 -10.21
CA VAL A 69 -17.53 9.51 -10.79
C VAL A 69 -17.56 9.73 -12.30
N GLY A 70 -16.93 10.82 -12.73
CA GLY A 70 -16.60 11.01 -14.15
C GLY A 70 -15.64 9.92 -14.63
N LYS A 71 -15.68 9.61 -15.93
CA LYS A 71 -14.83 8.57 -16.55
C LYS A 71 -13.33 8.84 -16.33
N LEU A 72 -12.91 10.10 -16.40
CA LEU A 72 -11.52 10.51 -16.17
C LEU A 72 -11.09 10.22 -14.72
N ILE A 73 -11.97 10.57 -13.78
CA ILE A 73 -11.74 10.45 -12.34
C ILE A 73 -11.67 8.97 -11.92
N ALA A 74 -12.55 8.13 -12.47
CA ALA A 74 -12.49 6.67 -12.29
C ALA A 74 -11.12 6.11 -12.68
N ARG A 75 -10.62 6.48 -13.85
CA ARG A 75 -9.32 6.00 -14.35
C ARG A 75 -8.15 6.51 -13.52
N LEU A 76 -8.18 7.80 -13.14
CA LEU A 76 -7.16 8.37 -12.25
C LEU A 76 -7.14 7.66 -10.91
N LEU A 77 -8.31 7.40 -10.31
CA LEU A 77 -8.40 6.69 -9.04
C LEU A 77 -7.85 5.27 -9.14
N ASP A 78 -8.17 4.52 -10.21
CA ASP A 78 -7.63 3.17 -10.44
C ASP A 78 -6.10 3.21 -10.53
N VAL A 79 -5.55 4.13 -11.32
CA VAL A 79 -4.09 4.31 -11.48
C VAL A 79 -3.42 4.68 -10.15
N ILE A 80 -3.99 5.59 -9.38
CA ILE A 80 -3.43 6.01 -8.08
C ILE A 80 -3.38 4.84 -7.10
N ILE A 81 -4.45 4.02 -7.01
CA ILE A 81 -4.50 2.89 -6.08
C ILE A 81 -3.48 1.80 -6.51
N TYR A 82 -3.34 1.53 -7.81
CA TYR A 82 -2.31 0.61 -8.31
C TYR A 82 -0.88 1.13 -8.08
N ALA A 83 -0.67 2.44 -8.25
CA ALA A 83 0.62 3.07 -7.97
C ALA A 83 0.96 3.00 -6.48
N ALA A 84 0.00 3.24 -5.59
CA ALA A 84 0.17 3.07 -4.15
C ALA A 84 0.58 1.64 -3.79
N TYR A 85 -0.13 0.63 -4.31
CA TYR A 85 0.26 -0.78 -4.17
C TYR A 85 1.72 -1.03 -4.60
N ALA A 86 2.10 -0.57 -5.80
CA ALA A 86 3.45 -0.80 -6.34
C ALA A 86 4.53 -0.17 -5.46
N LEU A 87 4.30 1.05 -4.96
CA LEU A 87 5.23 1.71 -4.03
C LEU A 87 5.29 0.99 -2.68
N GLY A 88 4.16 0.50 -2.15
CA GLY A 88 4.13 -0.31 -0.94
C GLY A 88 4.94 -1.61 -1.08
N LEU A 89 4.77 -2.32 -2.21
CA LEU A 89 5.56 -3.51 -2.52
C LEU A 89 7.06 -3.19 -2.62
N LEU A 90 7.42 -2.11 -3.33
CA LEU A 90 8.81 -1.69 -3.44
C LEU A 90 9.40 -1.31 -2.07
N THR A 91 8.64 -0.62 -1.22
CA THR A 91 9.05 -0.28 0.14
C THR A 91 9.40 -1.53 0.94
N TRP A 92 8.55 -2.55 0.87
CA TRP A 92 8.78 -3.84 1.53
C TRP A 92 10.00 -4.57 0.99
N LEU A 93 10.16 -4.64 -0.34
CA LEU A 93 11.31 -5.29 -0.96
C LEU A 93 12.61 -4.59 -0.61
N PHE A 94 12.64 -3.24 -0.67
CA PHE A 94 13.82 -2.48 -0.29
C PHE A 94 14.14 -2.63 1.20
N TYR A 95 13.13 -2.74 2.07
CA TYR A 95 13.35 -3.05 3.48
C TYR A 95 14.06 -4.39 3.65
N LEU A 96 13.56 -5.45 3.00
CA LEU A 96 14.20 -6.77 3.05
C LEU A 96 15.62 -6.76 2.49
N VAL A 97 15.86 -6.05 1.38
CA VAL A 97 17.20 -5.89 0.79
C VAL A 97 18.15 -5.19 1.76
N ASN A 98 17.67 -4.17 2.47
CA ASN A 98 18.46 -3.45 3.46
C ASN A 98 18.83 -4.32 4.67
N GLU A 99 18.01 -5.33 4.98
CA GLU A 99 18.23 -6.25 6.10
C GLU A 99 18.86 -7.59 5.67
N VAL A 100 19.38 -7.72 4.44
CA VAL A 100 19.92 -9.01 3.93
C VAL A 100 21.04 -9.56 4.81
N ASN A 101 21.91 -8.71 5.34
CA ASN A 101 22.99 -9.14 6.23
C ASN A 101 22.43 -9.71 7.54
N TYR A 102 21.43 -9.04 8.12
CA TYR A 102 20.73 -9.50 9.31
C TYR A 102 20.00 -10.83 9.06
N ILE A 103 19.29 -10.95 7.94
CA ILE A 103 18.60 -12.16 7.51
C ILE A 103 19.59 -13.32 7.32
N THR A 104 20.73 -13.07 6.68
CA THR A 104 21.77 -14.08 6.42
C THR A 104 22.34 -14.61 7.73
N ASN A 105 22.62 -13.73 8.71
CA ASN A 105 23.13 -14.15 10.01
C ASN A 105 22.13 -15.01 10.80
N ILE A 106 20.83 -14.70 10.72
CA ILE A 106 19.78 -15.56 11.30
C ILE A 106 19.77 -16.94 10.62
N LEU A 107 19.83 -16.99 9.28
CA LEU A 107 19.71 -18.24 8.52
C LEU A 107 20.92 -19.16 8.69
N VAL A 108 22.12 -18.59 8.77
CA VAL A 108 23.37 -19.34 8.93
C VAL A 108 23.69 -19.57 10.42
N ALA A 109 22.86 -19.05 11.34
CA ALA A 109 23.04 -19.08 12.78
C ALA A 109 24.43 -18.58 13.23
N ILE A 110 25.01 -17.63 12.47
CA ILE A 110 26.26 -16.97 12.85
C ILE A 110 25.96 -16.16 14.12
N ASP A 111 26.75 -16.41 15.15
CA ASP A 111 26.72 -15.74 16.47
C ASP A 111 25.42 -15.89 17.30
N GLY A 112 24.58 -16.90 17.02
CA GLY A 112 23.37 -17.15 17.82
C GLY A 112 22.30 -16.07 17.69
N THR A 113 22.37 -15.27 16.62
CA THR A 113 21.47 -14.17 16.32
C THR A 113 20.03 -14.65 16.19
N LYS A 114 19.12 -14.13 17.03
CA LYS A 114 17.69 -14.49 17.03
C LYS A 114 16.87 -13.51 16.19
N ILE A 115 15.77 -14.00 15.63
CA ILE A 115 14.76 -13.15 14.98
C ILE A 115 14.25 -12.13 16.00
N SER A 116 14.51 -10.85 15.74
CA SER A 116 13.98 -9.75 16.52
C SER A 116 12.49 -9.60 16.25
N PHE A 117 11.71 -9.45 17.32
CA PHE A 117 10.29 -9.13 17.23
C PHE A 117 10.05 -7.87 16.39
N VAL A 118 10.94 -6.88 16.46
CA VAL A 118 10.77 -5.61 15.76
C VAL A 118 11.02 -5.75 14.26
N PHE A 119 12.02 -6.55 13.87
CA PHE A 119 12.24 -6.91 12.46
C PHE A 119 10.99 -7.60 11.90
N LEU A 120 10.47 -8.59 12.64
CA LEU A 120 9.29 -9.34 12.23
C LEU A 120 8.05 -8.44 12.12
N ALA A 121 7.81 -7.58 13.11
CA ALA A 121 6.68 -6.65 13.12
C ALA A 121 6.75 -5.64 11.96
N THR A 122 7.94 -5.10 11.66
CA THR A 122 8.16 -4.18 10.53
C THR A 122 7.96 -4.90 9.19
N ALA A 123 8.56 -6.09 9.02
CA ALA A 123 8.46 -6.89 7.81
C ALA A 123 7.01 -7.30 7.51
N LEU A 124 6.29 -7.79 8.53
CA LEU A 124 4.89 -8.20 8.40
C LEU A 124 3.97 -7.00 8.23
N GLY A 125 4.24 -5.88 8.91
CA GLY A 125 3.44 -4.66 8.77
C GLY A 125 3.48 -4.10 7.36
N PHE A 126 4.68 -4.00 6.77
CA PHE A 126 4.84 -3.64 5.35
C PHE A 126 4.20 -4.66 4.42
N ALA A 127 4.35 -5.97 4.69
CA ALA A 127 3.73 -7.02 3.88
C ALA A 127 2.19 -6.90 3.87
N CYS A 128 1.59 -6.76 5.04
CA CYS A 128 0.15 -6.60 5.20
C CYS A 128 -0.35 -5.32 4.51
N ALA A 129 0.38 -4.21 4.62
CA ALA A 129 0.01 -2.95 3.97
C ALA A 129 -0.11 -3.11 2.45
N TRP A 130 0.95 -3.58 1.76
CA TRP A 130 0.89 -3.67 0.30
C TRP A 130 -0.13 -4.71 -0.18
N VAL A 131 -0.34 -5.81 0.56
CA VAL A 131 -1.37 -6.81 0.23
C VAL A 131 -2.77 -6.21 0.33
N LEU A 132 -3.05 -5.43 1.37
CA LEU A 132 -4.34 -4.73 1.52
C LEU A 132 -4.55 -3.71 0.39
N ALA A 133 -3.53 -2.94 0.04
CA ALA A 133 -3.56 -2.02 -1.10
C ALA A 133 -3.83 -2.76 -2.42
N LEU A 134 -3.21 -3.92 -2.66
CA LEU A 134 -3.45 -4.75 -3.85
C LEU A 134 -4.89 -5.27 -3.91
N VAL A 135 -5.39 -5.81 -2.80
CA VAL A 135 -6.77 -6.29 -2.72
C VAL A 135 -7.75 -5.14 -2.97
N CYS A 136 -7.47 -3.95 -2.44
CA CYS A 136 -8.23 -2.74 -2.73
C CYS A 136 -8.21 -2.41 -4.22
N ALA A 137 -7.02 -2.37 -4.86
CA ALA A 137 -6.86 -2.08 -6.28
C ALA A 137 -7.68 -3.04 -7.15
N MET A 138 -7.55 -4.35 -6.93
CA MET A 138 -8.28 -5.36 -7.69
C MET A 138 -9.80 -5.24 -7.54
N ARG A 139 -10.29 -4.98 -6.33
CA ARG A 139 -11.73 -4.86 -6.05
C ARG A 139 -12.29 -3.57 -6.62
N CYS A 140 -11.58 -2.45 -6.48
CA CYS A 140 -11.95 -1.16 -7.05
C CYS A 140 -11.98 -1.20 -8.58
N SER A 141 -10.94 -1.75 -9.23
CA SER A 141 -10.90 -1.87 -10.70
C SER A 141 -12.05 -2.71 -11.24
N LYS A 142 -12.41 -3.82 -10.57
CA LYS A 142 -13.59 -4.63 -10.93
C LYS A 142 -14.90 -3.84 -10.85
N VAL A 143 -15.08 -3.02 -9.81
CA VAL A 143 -16.28 -2.19 -9.63
C VAL A 143 -16.32 -1.08 -10.68
N LEU A 144 -15.19 -0.46 -10.99
CA LEU A 144 -15.07 0.59 -12.01
C LEU A 144 -15.36 0.06 -13.42
N LYS A 145 -14.81 -1.11 -13.79
CA LYS A 145 -15.06 -1.75 -15.09
C LYS A 145 -16.53 -2.07 -15.30
N LYS A 146 -17.18 -2.70 -14.32
CA LYS A 146 -18.63 -3.00 -14.38
C LYS A 146 -19.48 -1.74 -14.53
N ALA A 147 -19.08 -0.64 -13.91
CA ALA A 147 -19.79 0.63 -14.04
C ALA A 147 -19.59 1.29 -15.40
N GLU A 148 -18.43 1.11 -16.04
CA GLU A 148 -18.17 1.59 -17.40
C GLU A 148 -18.96 0.76 -18.44
N GLU A 149 -19.04 -0.56 -18.27
CA GLU A 149 -19.84 -1.46 -19.12
C GLU A 149 -21.34 -1.12 -19.06
N ALA A 150 -21.90 -0.98 -17.86
CA ALA A 150 -23.32 -0.64 -17.69
C ALA A 150 -23.69 0.73 -18.29
N LYS A 151 -22.76 1.71 -18.27
CA LYS A 151 -22.97 3.02 -18.94
C LYS A 151 -22.90 2.93 -20.45
N ARG A 152 -22.16 1.97 -21.03
CA ARG A 152 -22.09 1.74 -22.47
C ARG A 152 -23.35 1.06 -22.99
N GLU A 153 -23.86 0.06 -22.28
CA GLU A 153 -25.07 -0.67 -22.66
C GLU A 153 -26.32 0.23 -22.56
N GLY A 154 -26.47 0.99 -21.46
CA GLY A 154 -27.59 1.92 -21.32
C GLY A 154 -27.51 3.19 -22.19
N GLY A 155 -26.37 3.44 -22.84
CA GLY A 155 -26.19 4.53 -23.80
C GLY A 155 -26.39 4.11 -25.26
N ALA A 156 -26.62 2.82 -25.53
CA ALA A 156 -26.91 2.32 -26.88
C ALA A 156 -28.42 2.30 -27.20
N GLU A 157 -29.28 2.60 -26.22
CA GLU A 157 -30.75 2.66 -26.35
C GLU A 157 -31.33 4.09 -26.40
N ALA A 158 -30.49 5.12 -26.56
CA ALA A 158 -30.90 6.52 -26.68
C ALA A 158 -30.33 7.16 -27.95
#